data_AF-A0A5J4UHM2-F1
#
_entry.id   AF-A0A5J4UHM2-F1
#
_cell.length_a   1.000
_cell.length_b   1.000
_cell.length_c   1.000
_cell.angle_alpha   90.00
_cell.angle_beta   90.00
_cell.angle_gamma   90.00
#
_symmetry.space_group_name_H-M   'P 1'
#
loop_
_entity.id
_entity.type
_entity.pdbx_description
1 polymer ?
#
loop_
_entity_poly.entity_id
_entity_poly.type
_entity_poly.pdbx_seq_one_letter_code
_entity_poly.pdbx_strand_id
1 'polypeptide(L)'
;EIAEALSRLSRAGDYKLKEKIFQQTYLQMNLNLTIDLFSQHFNNLLPRFMSTIKGHGEIAIDALNITWMKELLWIHPPVPLLPAVPKKIREEQIEAMITAQLWPGQTWYTELVNANAQSFMLDLSNEILEP
;
A
#
# COMPACT_ATOMS: atom_id res chain seq x y z
N GLU A 1 5.39 -21.62 -3.74
CA GLU A 1 4.05 -21.88 -4.31
C GLU A 1 3.01 -20.81 -3.96
N ILE A 2 2.69 -20.54 -2.68
CA ILE A 2 1.67 -19.52 -2.31
C ILE A 2 2.11 -18.09 -2.64
N ALA A 3 3.35 -17.70 -2.33
CA ALA A 3 3.88 -16.37 -2.63
C ALA A 3 3.96 -16.07 -4.15
N GLU A 4 4.18 -17.10 -4.97
CA GLU A 4 4.23 -16.96 -6.43
C GLU A 4 2.81 -16.84 -7.03
N ALA A 5 1.85 -17.64 -6.54
CA ALA A 5 0.44 -17.51 -6.94
C ALA A 5 -0.14 -16.14 -6.56
N LEU A 6 0.19 -15.63 -5.36
CA LEU A 6 -0.25 -14.31 -4.91
C LEU A 6 0.51 -13.17 -5.57
N SER A 7 1.78 -13.36 -5.95
CA SER A 7 2.50 -12.41 -6.82
C SER A 7 1.84 -12.30 -8.21
N ARG A 8 1.37 -13.43 -8.76
CA ARG A 8 0.65 -13.45 -10.04
C ARG A 8 -0.71 -12.73 -9.95
N LEU A 9 -1.43 -12.89 -8.82
CA LEU A 9 -2.67 -12.12 -8.53
C LEU A 9 -2.38 -10.63 -8.25
N SER A 10 -1.29 -10.32 -7.54
CA SER A 10 -0.83 -8.94 -7.26
C SER A 10 -0.55 -8.13 -8.50
N ARG A 11 -0.01 -8.80 -9.53
CA ARG A 11 0.32 -8.16 -10.80
C ARG A 11 -0.91 -7.63 -11.55
N ALA A 12 -2.09 -8.10 -11.21
CA ALA A 12 -3.34 -7.69 -11.83
C ALA A 12 -4.12 -6.64 -11.03
N GLY A 13 -3.74 -6.35 -9.76
CA GLY A 13 -4.54 -5.47 -8.89
C GLY A 13 -5.82 -6.14 -8.36
N ASP A 14 -5.94 -7.46 -8.57
CA ASP A 14 -7.11 -8.30 -8.29
C ASP A 14 -7.19 -8.75 -6.83
N TYR A 15 -6.64 -7.97 -5.90
CA TYR A 15 -6.95 -8.16 -4.49
C TYR A 15 -6.97 -6.82 -3.78
N LYS A 16 -7.83 -6.72 -2.77
CA LYS A 16 -7.90 -5.58 -1.88
C LYS A 16 -7.95 -6.02 -0.43
N LEU A 17 -7.52 -5.13 0.45
CA LEU A 17 -7.78 -5.27 1.87
C LEU A 17 -9.30 -5.21 2.08
N LYS A 18 -9.87 -6.17 2.82
CA LYS A 18 -11.29 -6.11 3.17
C LYS A 18 -11.59 -4.80 3.87
N GLU A 19 -12.67 -4.14 3.46
CA GLU A 19 -13.06 -2.84 4.02
C GLU A 19 -13.20 -2.88 5.54
N LYS A 20 -13.72 -3.97 6.10
CA LYS A 20 -13.82 -4.15 7.56
C LYS A 20 -12.45 -4.12 8.26
N ILE A 21 -11.43 -4.75 7.66
CA ILE A 21 -10.07 -4.74 8.20
C ILE A 21 -9.48 -3.33 8.08
N PHE A 22 -9.63 -2.69 6.92
CA PHE A 22 -9.22 -1.30 6.73
C PHE A 22 -9.84 -0.38 7.79
N GLN A 23 -11.16 -0.44 8.01
CA GLN A 23 -11.86 0.39 8.99
C GLN A 23 -11.35 0.14 10.41
N GLN A 24 -11.11 -1.13 10.78
CA GLN A 24 -10.56 -1.47 12.10
C GLN A 24 -9.15 -0.89 12.28
N THR A 25 -8.28 -1.09 11.30
CA THR A 25 -6.91 -0.57 11.28
C THR A 25 -6.90 0.96 11.32
N TYR A 26 -7.72 1.60 10.50
CA TYR A 26 -7.90 3.05 10.44
C TYR A 26 -8.31 3.64 11.79
N LEU A 27 -9.31 3.04 12.44
CA LEU A 27 -9.79 3.48 13.76
C LEU A 27 -8.74 3.27 14.87
N GLN A 28 -8.01 2.15 14.86
CA GLN A 28 -6.97 1.86 15.85
C GLN A 28 -5.80 2.83 15.77
N MET A 29 -5.45 3.28 14.57
CA MET A 29 -4.30 4.13 14.33
C MET A 29 -4.55 5.59 14.72
N ASN A 30 -5.81 6.01 14.84
CA ASN A 30 -6.19 7.40 15.14
C ASN A 30 -5.50 8.42 14.20
N LEU A 31 -5.26 8.01 12.95
CA LEU A 31 -4.66 8.82 11.90
C LEU A 31 -5.72 9.22 10.88
N ASN A 32 -5.64 10.45 10.37
CA ASN A 32 -6.51 10.92 9.31
C ASN A 32 -5.85 10.68 7.95
N LEU A 33 -5.84 9.42 7.47
CA LEU A 33 -5.28 9.10 6.16
C LEU A 33 -6.09 9.80 5.07
N THR A 34 -5.42 10.57 4.23
CA THR A 34 -6.09 11.47 3.28
C THR A 34 -6.03 11.00 1.84
N ILE A 35 -5.12 10.08 1.52
CA ILE A 35 -4.88 9.60 0.17
C ILE A 35 -4.36 8.17 0.13
N ASP A 36 -4.82 7.39 -0.84
CA ASP A 36 -4.28 6.06 -1.19
C ASP A 36 -3.38 6.16 -2.43
N LEU A 37 -2.12 5.74 -2.34
CA LEU A 37 -1.15 5.93 -3.44
C LEU A 37 -1.18 4.85 -4.52
N PHE A 38 -1.79 3.70 -4.26
CA PHE A 38 -1.62 2.52 -5.11
C PHE A 38 -2.94 1.80 -5.38
N SER A 39 -4.01 2.58 -5.59
CA SER A 39 -5.36 2.06 -5.76
C SER A 39 -5.96 2.40 -7.13
N GLN A 40 -7.06 1.77 -7.46
CA GLN A 40 -7.86 1.95 -8.66
C GLN A 40 -9.30 2.28 -8.28
N HIS A 41 -10.05 2.83 -9.23
CA HIS A 41 -11.45 3.21 -9.07
C HIS A 41 -12.37 2.16 -8.40
N PHE A 42 -12.10 0.87 -8.60
CA PHE A 42 -12.97 -0.20 -8.10
C PHE A 42 -12.50 -0.80 -6.77
N ASN A 43 -11.29 -0.46 -6.30
CA ASN A 43 -10.71 -1.00 -5.08
C ASN A 43 -10.19 0.09 -4.12
N ASN A 44 -10.60 1.34 -4.30
CA ASN A 44 -10.18 2.45 -3.45
C ASN A 44 -10.89 2.44 -2.09
N LEU A 45 -10.07 2.53 -1.04
CA LEU A 45 -10.52 2.62 0.35
C LEU A 45 -10.62 4.08 0.82
N LEU A 46 -10.04 5.01 0.04
CA LEU A 46 -10.05 6.45 0.28
C LEU A 46 -10.63 7.19 -0.94
N PRO A 47 -11.31 8.32 -0.73
CA PRO A 47 -11.93 9.09 -1.82
C PRO A 47 -10.88 9.77 -2.71
N ARG A 48 -9.72 10.11 -2.17
CA ARG A 48 -8.56 10.58 -2.94
C ARG A 48 -7.61 9.42 -3.11
N PHE A 49 -7.28 9.09 -4.35
CA PHE A 49 -6.32 8.04 -4.63
C PHE A 49 -5.51 8.33 -5.89
N MET A 50 -4.36 7.68 -5.98
CA MET A 50 -3.50 7.60 -7.15
C MET A 50 -3.43 6.16 -7.63
N SER A 51 -3.17 6.00 -8.92
CA SER A 51 -3.12 4.71 -9.57
C SER A 51 -1.78 4.47 -10.28
N THR A 52 -1.46 3.21 -10.52
CA THR A 52 -0.29 2.83 -11.33
C THR A 52 -0.56 2.97 -12.83
N ILE A 53 -1.83 2.93 -13.24
CA ILE A 53 -2.29 3.06 -14.63
C ILE A 53 -3.44 4.06 -14.71
N LYS A 54 -3.56 4.73 -15.85
CA LYS A 54 -4.66 5.68 -16.11
C LYS A 54 -6.02 4.97 -16.08
N GLY A 55 -6.99 5.57 -15.40
CA GLY A 55 -8.33 5.05 -15.17
C GLY A 55 -9.37 6.17 -15.08
N HIS A 56 -10.18 6.11 -14.02
CA HIS A 56 -11.18 7.12 -13.70
C HIS A 56 -11.11 7.50 -12.22
N GLY A 57 -11.14 8.80 -11.92
CA GLY A 57 -11.21 9.31 -10.54
C GLY A 57 -9.87 9.40 -9.81
N GLU A 58 -8.77 8.90 -10.38
CA GLU A 58 -7.44 9.10 -9.82
C GLU A 58 -7.04 10.58 -9.87
N ILE A 59 -6.37 11.07 -8.81
CA ILE A 59 -5.87 12.45 -8.77
C ILE A 59 -4.52 12.59 -9.48
N ALA A 60 -3.78 11.49 -9.60
CA ALA A 60 -2.52 11.37 -10.31
C ALA A 60 -2.25 9.91 -10.67
N ILE A 61 -1.35 9.70 -11.63
CA ILE A 61 -0.82 8.39 -12.00
C ILE A 61 0.65 8.30 -11.59
N ASP A 62 1.13 7.08 -11.39
CA ASP A 62 2.54 6.76 -11.12
C ASP A 62 3.08 7.47 -9.87
N ALA A 63 2.55 7.06 -8.72
CA ALA A 63 2.88 7.64 -7.42
C ALA A 63 4.40 7.64 -7.10
N LEU A 64 5.19 6.75 -7.71
CA LEU A 64 6.64 6.71 -7.47
C LEU A 64 7.40 7.86 -8.13
N ASN A 65 6.88 8.40 -9.24
CA ASN A 65 7.53 9.45 -10.04
C ASN A 65 7.08 10.87 -9.71
N ILE A 66 6.22 11.04 -8.71
CA ILE A 66 5.80 12.35 -8.21
C ILE A 66 6.24 12.55 -6.76
N THR A 67 6.33 13.80 -6.32
CA THR A 67 6.58 14.12 -4.92
C THR A 67 5.37 13.76 -4.06
N TRP A 68 5.60 13.03 -2.98
CA TRP A 68 4.61 12.76 -1.96
C TRP A 68 4.46 13.99 -1.08
N MET A 69 3.24 14.54 -1.05
CA MET A 69 2.95 15.68 -0.19
C MET A 69 3.08 15.22 1.27
N LYS A 70 3.38 16.15 2.19
CA LYS A 70 3.40 15.88 3.66
C LYS A 70 1.98 15.70 4.23
N GLU A 71 1.14 14.94 3.55
CA GLU A 71 -0.15 14.47 4.02
C GLU A 71 0.00 13.02 4.52
N LEU A 72 -0.93 12.55 5.35
CA LEU A 72 -0.87 11.17 5.86
C LEU A 72 -1.31 10.20 4.76
N LEU A 73 -0.37 9.37 4.31
CA LEU A 73 -0.52 8.49 3.15
C LEU A 73 -0.90 7.06 3.58
N TRP A 74 -1.84 6.47 2.85
CA TRP A 74 -2.05 5.04 2.81
C TRP A 74 -1.32 4.45 1.61
N ILE A 75 -0.50 3.42 1.86
CA ILE A 75 0.34 2.79 0.86
C ILE A 75 0.10 1.28 0.89
N HIS A 76 -0.64 0.79 -0.10
CA HIS A 76 -0.82 -0.64 -0.35
C HIS A 76 -0.25 -1.00 -1.74
N PRO A 77 1.08 -1.06 -1.88
CA PRO A 77 1.70 -1.15 -3.20
C PRO A 77 1.55 -2.56 -3.77
N PRO A 78 1.43 -2.69 -5.12
CA PRO A 78 1.64 -3.96 -5.79
C PRO A 78 2.99 -4.56 -5.43
N VAL A 79 3.06 -5.89 -5.32
CA VAL A 79 4.29 -6.61 -4.95
C VAL A 79 5.52 -6.17 -5.77
N PRO A 80 5.43 -5.94 -7.11
CA PRO A 80 6.59 -5.48 -7.88
C PRO A 80 7.12 -4.09 -7.49
N LEU A 81 6.28 -3.23 -6.92
CA LEU A 81 6.62 -1.84 -6.55
C LEU A 81 7.05 -1.70 -5.09
N LEU A 82 6.77 -2.71 -4.27
CA LEU A 82 7.04 -2.73 -2.84
C LEU A 82 8.52 -2.43 -2.49
N PRO A 83 9.54 -2.89 -3.26
CA PRO A 83 10.93 -2.52 -3.00
C PRO A 83 11.26 -1.03 -3.20
N ALA A 84 10.50 -0.28 -4.00
CA ALA A 84 10.77 1.13 -4.25
C ALA A 84 10.20 2.06 -3.16
N VAL A 85 9.17 1.60 -2.46
CA VAL A 85 8.41 2.39 -1.48
C VAL A 85 9.25 2.81 -0.25
N PRO A 86 9.97 1.91 0.45
CA PRO A 86 10.73 2.29 1.65
C PRO A 86 11.80 3.33 1.34
N LYS A 87 12.50 3.15 0.21
CA LYS A 87 13.50 4.09 -0.29
C LYS A 87 12.91 5.48 -0.45
N LYS A 88 11.74 5.60 -1.08
CA LYS A 88 11.06 6.88 -1.32
C LYS A 88 10.59 7.55 -0.03
N ILE A 89 10.04 6.80 0.92
CA ILE A 89 9.68 7.33 2.26
C ILE A 89 10.89 7.99 2.92
N ARG A 90 12.03 7.30 2.90
CA ARG A 90 13.25 7.79 3.53
C ARG A 90 13.80 9.02 2.82
N GLU A 91 13.81 9.01 1.49
CA GLU A 91 14.30 10.13 0.67
C GLU A 91 13.45 11.40 0.84
N GLU A 92 12.14 11.25 0.93
CA GLU A 92 11.22 12.38 1.09
C GLU A 92 10.92 12.74 2.56
N GLN A 93 11.44 11.96 3.51
CA GLN A 93 11.26 12.12 4.95
C GLN A 93 9.79 12.29 5.36
N ILE A 94 8.92 11.49 4.76
CA ILE A 94 7.50 11.51 5.04
C ILE A 94 7.13 10.48 6.11
N GLU A 95 5.97 10.67 6.72
CA GLU A 95 5.31 9.65 7.53
C GLU A 95 4.20 9.02 6.68
N ALA A 96 4.18 7.69 6.62
CA ALA A 96 3.16 6.97 5.88
C ALA A 96 2.78 5.67 6.58
N MET A 97 1.55 5.22 6.27
CA MET A 97 1.06 3.92 6.63
C MET A 97 1.25 2.96 5.47
N ILE A 98 2.09 1.94 5.65
CA ILE A 98 2.29 0.90 4.65
C ILE A 98 1.59 -0.38 5.08
N THR A 99 0.79 -0.94 4.18
CA THR A 99 0.34 -2.31 4.28
C THR A 99 1.08 -3.19 3.28
N ALA A 100 1.75 -4.21 3.78
CA ALA A 100 2.54 -5.14 2.98
C ALA A 100 2.34 -6.57 3.48
N GLN A 101 2.49 -7.54 2.58
CA GLN A 101 2.39 -8.97 2.92
C GLN A 101 3.60 -9.40 3.76
N LEU A 102 3.42 -10.16 4.84
CA LEU A 102 4.53 -10.59 5.71
C LEU A 102 5.43 -11.62 5.03
N TRP A 103 6.54 -11.18 4.42
CA TRP A 103 7.57 -12.04 3.83
C TRP A 103 8.95 -11.83 4.49
N PRO A 104 9.27 -12.57 5.57
CA PRO A 104 10.43 -12.30 6.44
C PRO A 104 11.83 -12.45 5.80
N GLY A 105 11.94 -12.81 4.53
CA GLY A 105 13.22 -12.99 3.81
C GLY A 105 13.53 -11.91 2.77
N GLN A 106 12.66 -10.92 2.61
CA GLN A 106 12.80 -9.92 1.55
C GLN A 106 13.54 -8.68 2.04
N THR A 107 14.46 -8.16 1.22
CA THR A 107 15.25 -6.96 1.55
C THR A 107 14.37 -5.75 1.87
N TRP A 108 13.25 -5.59 1.16
CA TRP A 108 12.31 -4.49 1.39
C TRP A 108 11.73 -4.51 2.82
N TYR A 109 11.63 -5.67 3.48
CA TYR A 109 11.11 -5.77 4.85
C TYR A 109 12.06 -5.09 5.84
N THR A 110 13.36 -5.37 5.71
CA THR A 110 14.39 -4.69 6.49
C THR A 110 14.42 -3.19 6.20
N GLU A 111 14.21 -2.78 4.96
CA GLU A 111 14.14 -1.36 4.61
C GLU A 111 12.90 -0.66 5.20
N LEU A 112 11.75 -1.32 5.25
CA LEU A 112 10.53 -0.79 5.90
C LEU A 112 10.75 -0.55 7.40
N VAL A 113 11.34 -1.52 8.10
CA VAL A 113 11.63 -1.40 9.53
C VAL A 113 12.56 -0.22 9.84
N ASN A 114 13.44 0.12 8.90
CA ASN A 114 14.37 1.25 9.01
C ASN A 114 13.82 2.56 8.43
N ALA A 115 12.62 2.57 7.86
CA ALA A 115 11.98 3.76 7.29
C ALA A 115 11.18 4.51 8.37
N ASN A 116 10.92 5.80 8.14
CA ASN A 116 9.99 6.59 8.96
C ASN A 116 8.52 6.25 8.62
N ALA A 117 8.18 4.96 8.64
CA ALA A 117 6.87 4.45 8.25
C ALA A 117 6.29 3.60 9.37
N GLN A 118 5.00 3.80 9.64
CA GLN A 118 4.25 2.80 10.40
C GLN A 118 3.87 1.68 9.43
N SER A 119 4.22 0.45 9.77
CA SER A 119 3.95 -0.72 8.93
C SER A 119 2.91 -1.61 9.57
N PHE A 120 1.85 -1.94 8.83
CA PHE A 120 0.91 -2.98 9.18
C PHE A 120 1.13 -4.20 8.27
N MET A 121 1.69 -5.26 8.85
CA MET A 121 2.01 -6.47 8.10
C MET A 121 0.77 -7.35 7.99
N LEU A 122 0.34 -7.58 6.75
CA LEU A 122 -0.79 -8.45 6.43
C LEU A 122 -0.30 -9.90 6.39
N ASP A 123 -0.93 -10.77 7.16
CA ASP A 123 -0.84 -12.20 6.91
C ASP A 123 -1.56 -12.53 5.58
N LEU A 124 -1.06 -13.51 4.83
CA LEU A 124 -1.57 -13.92 3.52
C LEU A 124 -2.88 -14.71 3.64
N SER A 125 -3.57 -14.63 4.78
CA SER A 125 -4.81 -15.36 5.02
C SER A 125 -5.96 -14.75 4.21
N ASN A 126 -6.84 -15.62 3.71
CA ASN A 126 -8.10 -15.22 3.07
C ASN A 126 -9.05 -14.48 4.03
N GLU A 127 -8.69 -14.37 5.31
CA GLU A 127 -9.42 -13.58 6.29
C GLU A 127 -9.21 -12.08 6.10
N ILE A 128 -8.04 -11.68 5.56
CA ILE A 128 -7.60 -10.28 5.47
C ILE A 128 -7.80 -9.70 4.06
N LEU A 129 -7.52 -10.50 3.02
CA LEU A 129 -7.62 -10.10 1.63
C LEU A 129 -8.91 -10.63 0.99
N GLU A 130 -9.46 -9.87 0.05
CA GLU A 130 -10.53 -10.30 -0.85
C GLU A 130 -10.10 -10.10 -2.32
N PRO A 131 -10.53 -10.97 -3.24
CA PRO A 131 -10.30 -10.80 -4.67
C PRO A 131 -11.05 -9.58 -5.25
#